data_AF-A0A4V0YQS3-F1
#
_entry.id   AF-A0A4V0YQS3-F1
#
_cell.length_a   1.000
_cell.length_b   1.000
_cell.length_c   1.000
_cell.angle_alpha   90.00
_cell.angle_beta   90.00
_cell.angle_gamma   90.00
#
_symmetry.space_group_name_H-M   'P 1'
#
loop_
_entity.id
_entity.type
_entity.pdbx_description
1 polymer ?
#
loop_
_entity_poly.entity_id
_entity_poly.type
_entity_poly.pdbx_seq_one_letter_code
_entity_poly.pdbx_strand_id
1 'polypeptide(L)'
;MPKKEPIRKVNAVVCAYFVHTGHLTKEEAKEMSGLGDDAFEEAYGKAGNIFAKIGSEPDNGVNKLFNHLAHEVDEYMKHISGYGIA
;
A
#
# COMPACT_ATOMS: atom_id res chain seq x y z
N MET A 1 12.40 15.24 7.70
CA MET A 1 12.57 13.80 7.39
C MET A 1 13.23 13.64 6.03
N PRO A 2 14.18 12.69 5.86
CA PRO A 2 14.68 12.34 4.54
C PRO A 2 13.53 11.83 3.68
N LYS A 3 13.30 12.42 2.51
CA LYS A 3 12.17 12.12 1.61
C LYS A 3 12.03 10.63 1.25
N LYS A 4 13.13 9.86 1.36
CA LYS A 4 13.20 8.45 1.01
C LYS A 4 12.40 7.53 1.95
N GLU A 5 12.32 7.85 3.23
CA GLU A 5 11.69 6.96 4.22
C GLU A 5 10.15 6.93 4.09
N PRO A 6 9.46 8.09 3.97
CA PRO A 6 8.05 8.13 3.57
C PRO A 6 7.75 7.35 2.28
N ILE A 7 8.61 7.50 1.26
CA ILE A 7 8.43 6.84 -0.04
C ILE A 7 8.57 5.32 0.08
N ARG A 8 9.50 4.81 0.91
CA ARG A 8 9.62 3.37 1.19
C ARG A 8 8.37 2.81 1.85
N LYS A 9 7.81 3.53 2.83
CA LYS A 9 6.55 3.15 3.51
C LYS A 9 5.37 3.10 2.54
N VAL A 10 5.27 4.05 1.63
CA VAL A 10 4.28 4.03 0.54
C VAL A 10 4.49 2.84 -0.40
N ASN A 11 5.72 2.61 -0.85
CA ASN A 11 6.05 1.51 -1.76
C ASN A 11 5.70 0.14 -1.13
N ALA A 12 5.88 0.01 0.18
CA ALA A 12 5.51 -1.19 0.91
C ALA A 12 4.01 -1.51 0.84
N VAL A 13 3.13 -0.50 0.80
CA VAL A 13 1.67 -0.72 0.64
C VAL A 13 1.38 -1.34 -0.73
N VAL A 14 2.07 -0.88 -1.77
CA VAL A 14 1.93 -1.43 -3.13
C VAL A 14 2.44 -2.87 -3.19
N CYS A 15 3.63 -3.15 -2.63
CA CYS A 15 4.16 -4.51 -2.55
C CYS A 15 3.23 -5.44 -1.77
N ALA A 16 2.73 -5.00 -0.61
CA ALA A 16 1.85 -5.79 0.24
C ALA A 16 0.48 -6.07 -0.40
N TYR A 17 -0.02 -5.20 -1.29
CA TYR A 17 -1.26 -5.45 -2.02
C TYR A 17 -1.18 -6.76 -2.84
N PHE A 18 -0.04 -7.02 -3.50
CA PHE A 18 0.13 -8.24 -4.28
C PHE A 18 0.11 -9.52 -3.44
N VAL A 19 0.38 -9.43 -2.13
CA VAL A 19 0.22 -10.55 -1.19
C VAL A 19 -1.26 -10.94 -1.06
N HIS A 20 -2.14 -9.95 -0.89
CA HIS A 20 -3.59 -10.20 -0.80
C HIS A 20 -4.17 -10.76 -2.10
N THR A 21 -3.55 -10.46 -3.24
CA THR A 21 -3.93 -11.06 -4.54
C THR A 21 -3.36 -12.45 -4.80
N GLY A 22 -2.44 -12.93 -3.95
CA GLY A 22 -1.75 -14.23 -4.11
C GLY A 22 -0.58 -14.24 -5.10
N HIS A 23 -0.14 -13.08 -5.61
CA HIS A 23 0.99 -12.98 -6.55
C HIS A 23 2.36 -12.91 -5.86
N LEU A 24 2.40 -12.55 -4.57
CA LEU A 24 3.60 -12.52 -3.74
C LEU A 24 3.33 -13.20 -2.40
N THR A 25 4.38 -13.76 -1.79
CA THR A 25 4.38 -14.07 -0.37
C THR A 25 4.61 -12.80 0.46
N LYS A 26 4.25 -12.87 1.75
CA LYS A 26 4.49 -11.78 2.70
C LYS A 26 5.98 -11.44 2.85
N GLU A 27 6.85 -12.46 2.77
CA GLU A 27 8.31 -12.29 2.87
C GLU A 27 8.89 -11.62 1.63
N GLU A 28 8.49 -12.02 0.41
CA GLU A 28 8.94 -11.37 -0.83
C GLU A 28 8.53 -9.90 -0.86
N ALA A 29 7.28 -9.59 -0.50
CA ALA A 29 6.81 -8.20 -0.43
C ALA A 29 7.58 -7.37 0.60
N LYS A 30 7.95 -7.96 1.74
CA LYS A 30 8.78 -7.32 2.77
C LYS A 30 10.18 -7.03 2.26
N GLU A 31 10.83 -8.03 1.66
CA GLU A 31 12.15 -7.87 1.05
C GLU A 31 12.17 -6.75 0.01
N MET A 32 11.19 -6.74 -0.91
CA MET A 32 11.05 -5.69 -1.93
C MET A 32 10.82 -4.29 -1.34
N SER A 33 10.18 -4.19 -0.18
CA SER A 33 9.93 -2.92 0.49
C SER A 33 11.17 -2.30 1.14
N GLY A 34 12.13 -3.14 1.54
CA GLY A 34 13.32 -2.73 2.31
C GLY A 34 12.99 -2.16 3.69
N LEU A 35 11.82 -2.49 4.25
CA LEU A 35 11.38 -2.10 5.59
C LEU A 35 11.68 -3.18 6.63
N GLY A 36 11.77 -2.77 7.90
CA GLY A 36 11.72 -3.68 9.04
C GLY A 36 10.29 -4.17 9.32
N ASP A 37 10.17 -5.19 10.16
CA ASP A 37 8.92 -5.93 10.38
C ASP A 37 7.75 -5.02 10.80
N ASP A 38 7.93 -4.18 11.83
CA ASP A 38 6.86 -3.29 12.32
C ASP A 38 6.36 -2.31 11.24
N ALA A 39 7.28 -1.74 10.47
CA ALA A 39 6.95 -0.79 9.42
C ALA A 39 6.30 -1.48 8.22
N PHE A 40 6.65 -2.74 7.96
CA PHE A 40 6.01 -3.54 6.93
C PHE A 40 4.60 -3.97 7.35
N GLU A 41 4.37 -4.32 8.62
CA GLU A 41 3.04 -4.71 9.08
C GLU A 41 2.01 -3.58 9.03
N GLU A 42 2.45 -2.35 9.32
CA GLU A 42 1.62 -1.16 9.10
C GLU A 42 1.18 -1.06 7.62
N ALA A 43 2.11 -1.27 6.70
CA ALA A 43 1.82 -1.23 5.26
C ALA A 43 0.94 -2.40 4.81
N TYR A 44 1.13 -3.59 5.38
CA TYR A 44 0.34 -4.79 5.10
C TYR A 44 -1.13 -4.62 5.50
N GLY A 45 -1.39 -4.01 6.66
CA GLY A 45 -2.75 -3.67 7.09
C GLY A 45 -3.45 -2.70 6.13
N LYS A 46 -2.76 -1.64 5.69
CA LYS A 46 -3.29 -0.69 4.70
C LYS A 46 -3.62 -1.36 3.36
N ALA A 47 -2.75 -2.25 2.89
CA ALA A 47 -3.00 -3.05 1.69
C ALA A 47 -4.26 -3.93 1.81
N GLY A 48 -4.51 -4.49 3.00
CA GLY A 48 -5.71 -5.29 3.29
C GLY A 48 -7.01 -4.45 3.19
N ASN A 49 -6.98 -3.20 3.65
CA ASN A 49 -8.12 -2.29 3.53
C ASN A 49 -8.49 -2.02 2.06
N ILE A 50 -7.48 -1.84 1.19
CA ILE A 50 -7.68 -1.66 -0.25
C ILE A 50 -8.31 -2.91 -0.87
N PHE A 51 -7.75 -4.10 -0.56
CA PHE A 51 -8.24 -5.37 -1.08
C PHE A 51 -9.70 -5.65 -0.67
N ALA A 52 -10.06 -5.39 0.59
CA ALA A 52 -11.41 -5.57 1.10
C ALA A 52 -12.43 -4.65 0.40
N LYS A 53 -12.07 -3.38 0.16
CA LYS A 53 -12.92 -2.41 -0.55
C LYS A 53 -13.20 -2.87 -1.99
N ILE A 54 -12.18 -3.32 -2.72
CA ILE A 54 -12.30 -3.79 -4.11
C ILE A 54 -13.17 -5.04 -4.22
N GLY A 55 -12.99 -6.02 -3.34
CA GLY A 55 -13.74 -7.29 -3.38
C GLY A 55 -15.25 -7.14 -3.11
N SER A 56 -15.68 -6.00 -2.57
CA SER A 56 -17.08 -5.74 -2.20
C SER A 56 -17.91 -5.07 -3.30
N GLU A 57 -17.31 -4.70 -4.44
CA GLU A 57 -17.97 -3.88 -5.45
C GLU A 57 -18.25 -4.63 -6.78
N PRO A 58 -19.49 -4.54 -7.33
CA PRO A 58 -19.94 -5.42 -8.41
C PRO A 58 -19.48 -5.10 -9.84
N ASP A 59 -18.76 -3.99 -10.11
CA ASP A 59 -18.20 -3.74 -11.46
C ASP A 59 -17.07 -2.68 -11.53
N ASN A 60 -16.16 -2.91 -12.51
CA ASN A 60 -14.94 -2.17 -12.91
C ASN A 60 -13.70 -2.22 -11.97
N GLY A 61 -13.23 -3.43 -11.65
CA GLY A 61 -12.17 -3.70 -10.68
C GLY A 61 -10.83 -2.97 -10.87
N VAL A 62 -10.36 -2.74 -12.11
CA VAL A 62 -9.02 -2.13 -12.35
C VAL A 62 -9.00 -0.61 -12.12
N ASN A 63 -9.97 0.13 -12.67
CA ASN A 63 -10.03 1.59 -12.46
C ASN A 63 -10.31 1.93 -10.99
N LYS A 64 -11.11 1.12 -10.31
CA LYS A 64 -11.37 1.28 -8.87
C LYS A 64 -10.18 0.85 -8.01
N LEU A 65 -9.46 -0.21 -8.38
CA LEU A 65 -8.18 -0.57 -7.75
C LEU A 65 -7.25 0.65 -7.74
N PHE A 66 -7.04 1.28 -8.89
CA PHE A 66 -6.18 2.46 -8.97
C PHE A 66 -6.74 3.66 -8.19
N ASN A 67 -8.06 3.87 -8.17
CA ASN A 67 -8.66 4.95 -7.37
C ASN A 67 -8.53 4.73 -5.85
N HIS A 68 -8.82 3.53 -5.35
CA HIS A 68 -8.72 3.23 -3.92
C HIS A 68 -7.27 3.13 -3.46
N LEU A 69 -6.39 2.54 -4.28
CA LEU A 69 -4.96 2.53 -4.03
C LEU A 69 -4.40 3.96 -4.01
N ALA A 70 -4.74 4.81 -5.00
CA ALA A 70 -4.29 6.19 -5.05
C ALA A 70 -4.77 7.00 -3.83
N HIS A 71 -6.03 6.83 -3.42
CA HIS A 71 -6.58 7.52 -2.26
C HIS A 71 -5.89 7.09 -0.95
N GLU A 72 -5.76 5.79 -0.70
CA GLU A 72 -5.14 5.27 0.53
C GLU A 72 -3.64 5.64 0.59
N VAL A 73 -2.95 5.61 -0.55
CA VAL A 73 -1.55 6.05 -0.64
C VAL A 73 -1.42 7.56 -0.42
N ASP A 74 -2.33 8.37 -0.95
CA ASP A 74 -2.32 9.83 -0.77
C ASP A 74 -2.56 10.24 0.67
N GLU A 75 -3.55 9.63 1.33
CA GLU A 75 -3.82 9.87 2.76
C GLU A 75 -2.62 9.43 3.61
N TYR A 76 -2.02 8.28 3.32
CA TYR A 76 -0.85 7.82 4.07
C TYR A 76 0.36 8.72 3.84
N MET A 77 0.60 9.15 2.60
CA MET A 77 1.67 10.09 2.25
C MET A 77 1.51 11.43 2.96
N LYS A 78 0.29 11.98 3.01
CA LYS A 78 -0.02 13.21 3.77
C LYS A 78 0.27 13.04 5.25
N HIS A 79 -0.13 11.91 5.85
CA HIS A 79 0.09 11.62 7.26
C HIS A 79 1.58 11.56 7.63
N ILE A 80 2.39 10.85 6.84
CA ILE A 80 3.80 10.59 7.19
C ILE A 80 4.79 11.64 6.67
N SER A 81 4.40 12.45 5.67
CA SER A 81 5.31 13.42 5.03
C SER A 81 4.84 14.88 5.08
N GLY A 82 3.55 15.12 5.38
CA GLY A 82 2.94 16.45 5.34
C GLY A 82 2.55 16.94 3.94
N TYR A 83 2.72 16.13 2.90
CA TYR A 83 2.27 16.40 1.53
C TYR A 83 1.71 15.14 0.87
N GLY A 84 0.83 15.29 -0.12
CA GLY A 84 0.21 14.17 -0.83
C GLY A 84 1.02 13.65 -2.01
N ILE A 85 0.44 12.69 -2.73
CA ILE A 85 0.86 12.39 -4.11
C ILE A 85 0.12 13.37 -5.02
N ALA A 86 0.86 14.00 -5.94
CA ALA A 86 0.37 15.10 -6.79
C ALA A 86 -0.82 14.70 -7.66
#